data_AF-A0A1Z9TQM0-F1
#
_entry.id   AF-A0A1Z9TQM0-F1
#
_cell.length_a   1.000
_cell.length_b   1.000
_cell.length_c   1.000
_cell.angle_alpha   90.00
_cell.angle_beta   90.00
_cell.angle_gamma   90.00
#
_symmetry.space_group_name_H-M   'P 1'
#
loop_
_entity.id
_entity.type
_entity.pdbx_description
1 polymer ?
#
loop_
_entity_poly.entity_id
_entity_poly.type
_entity_poly.pdbx_seq_one_letter_code
_entity_poly.pdbx_strand_id
1 'polypeptide(L)'
;METKFINQIQDTGFTLFHRNNEKADLKKLAEEFEAMFINQMLKQARESKLSDGLFSSDEEDKFGSLLDQERSRSLAIELDLGIADALVRQFDKNTTE
;
A
#
# COMPACT_ATOMS: atom_id res chain seq x y z
N MET A 1 -21.83 32.98 -4.00
CA MET A 1 -22.12 31.53 -3.96
C MET A 1 -20.83 30.85 -4.40
N GLU A 2 -19.94 30.54 -3.45
CA GLU A 2 -18.62 30.00 -3.76
C GLU A 2 -18.70 28.49 -3.87
N THR A 3 -18.39 27.96 -5.04
CA THR A 3 -18.25 26.52 -5.30
C THR A 3 -16.89 26.07 -4.77
N LYS A 4 -16.89 25.41 -3.61
CA LYS A 4 -15.71 24.69 -3.13
C LYS A 4 -15.47 23.49 -4.04
N PHE A 5 -14.42 23.56 -4.87
CA PHE A 5 -13.91 22.41 -5.59
C PHE A 5 -13.34 21.41 -4.57
N ILE A 6 -14.01 20.27 -4.45
CA ILE A 6 -13.56 19.13 -3.66
C ILE A 6 -12.48 18.42 -4.48
N ASN A 7 -11.22 18.55 -4.08
CA ASN A 7 -10.10 17.79 -4.66
C ASN A 7 -10.17 16.36 -4.12
N GLN A 8 -10.96 15.52 -4.78
CA GLN A 8 -11.28 14.15 -4.34
C GLN A 8 -10.22 13.08 -4.72
N ILE A 9 -8.98 13.49 -5.03
CA ILE A 9 -7.91 12.58 -5.51
C ILE A 9 -6.75 12.42 -4.50
N GLN A 10 -6.84 13.00 -3.30
CA GLN A 10 -5.75 12.95 -2.30
C GLN A 10 -6.11 12.26 -0.98
N ASP A 11 -7.26 11.59 -0.89
CA ASP A 11 -7.55 10.68 0.23
C ASP A 11 -6.96 9.30 -0.07
N THR A 12 -5.64 9.23 -0.25
CA THR A 12 -4.94 7.99 0.08
C THR A 12 -5.00 7.86 1.60
N GLY A 13 -5.16 6.65 2.15
CA GLY A 13 -5.20 6.39 3.60
C GLY A 13 -3.98 6.85 4.41
N PHE A 14 -3.08 7.61 3.78
CA PHE A 14 -1.87 8.21 4.30
C PHE A 14 -2.13 9.43 5.21
N THR A 15 -3.28 10.12 5.12
CA THR A 15 -3.52 11.42 5.79
C THR A 15 -4.27 11.34 7.13
N LEU A 16 -4.53 10.15 7.68
CA LEU A 16 -5.31 9.99 8.91
C LEU A 16 -4.47 9.45 10.09
N PHE A 17 -3.39 10.14 10.47
CA PHE A 17 -2.63 9.78 11.68
C PHE A 17 -2.51 10.95 12.65
N HIS A 18 -3.35 10.94 13.68
CA HIS A 18 -3.16 11.73 14.90
C HIS A 18 -2.37 10.88 15.90
N ARG A 19 -1.21 11.40 16.35
CA ARG A 19 -0.16 10.80 17.21
C ARG A 19 -0.62 10.13 18.53
N ASN A 20 -1.90 10.09 18.86
CA ASN A 20 -2.36 9.88 20.23
C ASN A 20 -2.74 8.42 20.58
N ASN A 21 -2.42 7.41 19.76
CA ASN A 21 -2.63 5.99 20.12
C ASN A 21 -1.59 5.02 19.51
N GLU A 22 -0.34 5.16 19.95
CA GLU A 22 0.88 4.66 19.32
C GLU A 22 0.90 3.15 18.94
N LYS A 23 0.33 2.26 19.76
CA LYS A 23 0.38 0.80 19.50
C LYS A 23 -0.64 0.32 18.47
N ALA A 24 -1.87 0.84 18.55
CA ALA A 24 -2.91 0.53 17.57
C ALA A 24 -2.58 1.17 16.20
N ASP A 25 -1.90 2.31 16.22
CA ASP A 25 -1.41 2.99 15.03
C ASP A 25 -0.24 2.23 14.37
N LEU A 26 0.70 1.69 15.16
CA LEU A 26 1.85 0.94 14.64
C LEU A 26 1.42 -0.34 13.92
N LYS A 27 0.47 -1.10 14.48
CA LYS A 27 -0.03 -2.32 13.84
C LYS A 27 -0.69 -2.02 12.49
N LYS A 28 -1.57 -1.03 12.44
CA LYS A 28 -2.23 -0.61 11.19
C LYS A 28 -1.22 -0.12 10.15
N LEU A 29 -0.22 0.64 10.58
CA LEU A 29 0.84 1.10 9.68
C LEU A 29 1.65 -0.07 9.12
N ALA A 30 1.91 -1.09 9.92
CA ALA A 30 2.63 -2.28 9.51
C ALA A 30 1.82 -3.13 8.51
N GLU A 31 0.50 -3.24 8.69
CA GLU A 31 -0.42 -3.88 7.72
C GLU A 31 -0.46 -3.12 6.38
N GLU A 32 -0.54 -1.79 6.42
CA GLU A 32 -0.46 -0.95 5.21
C GLU A 32 0.89 -1.09 4.50
N PHE A 33 1.99 -1.20 5.25
CA PHE A 33 3.31 -1.45 4.68
C PHE A 33 3.38 -2.80 3.97
N GLU A 34 2.79 -3.85 4.53
CA GLU A 34 2.74 -5.17 3.90
C GLU A 34 1.94 -5.12 2.57
N ALA A 35 0.82 -4.39 2.54
CA ALA A 35 0.08 -4.15 1.30
C ALA A 35 0.92 -3.40 0.25
N MET A 36 1.73 -2.41 0.65
CA MET A 36 2.67 -1.73 -0.25
C MET A 36 3.77 -2.67 -0.76
N PHE A 37 4.30 -3.53 0.11
CA PHE A 37 5.31 -4.52 -0.27
C PHE A 37 4.77 -5.49 -1.33
N ILE A 38 3.56 -6.02 -1.13
CA ILE A 38 2.89 -6.88 -2.10
C ILE A 38 2.65 -6.12 -3.41
N ASN A 39 2.18 -4.87 -3.35
CA ASN A 39 2.00 -4.05 -4.55
C ASN A 39 3.30 -3.91 -5.34
N GLN A 40 4.41 -3.63 -4.63
CA GLN A 40 5.71 -3.50 -5.26
C GLN A 40 6.19 -4.81 -5.87
N MET A 41 5.92 -5.96 -5.21
CA MET A 41 6.20 -7.28 -5.76
C MET A 41 5.41 -7.54 -7.05
N LEU A 42 4.11 -7.24 -7.07
CA LEU A 42 3.25 -7.37 -8.26
C LEU A 42 3.72 -6.47 -9.40
N LYS A 43 4.12 -5.24 -9.08
CA LYS A 43 4.70 -4.30 -10.04
C LYS A 43 6.00 -4.86 -10.64
N GLN A 44 6.93 -5.35 -9.82
CA GLN A 44 8.17 -5.97 -10.31
C GLN A 44 7.90 -7.20 -11.18
N ALA A 45 6.92 -8.04 -10.80
CA ALA A 45 6.51 -9.18 -11.61
C ALA A 45 5.99 -8.77 -13.00
N ARG A 46 5.25 -7.66 -13.09
CA ARG A 46 4.77 -7.08 -14.36
C ARG A 46 5.90 -6.46 -15.18
N GLU A 47 6.81 -5.76 -14.52
CA GLU A 47 7.99 -5.15 -15.15
C GLU A 47 8.96 -6.20 -15.73
N SER A 48 8.97 -7.42 -15.18
CA SER A 48 9.79 -8.54 -15.69
C SER A 48 9.31 -9.13 -17.03
N LYS A 49 8.35 -8.50 -17.72
CA LYS A 49 7.93 -8.89 -19.08
C LYS A 49 9.10 -8.80 -20.07
N LEU A 50 9.26 -9.82 -20.92
CA LEU A 50 10.40 -9.95 -21.83
C LEU A 50 10.44 -8.87 -22.93
N SER A 51 9.28 -8.32 -23.29
CA SER A 51 9.15 -7.14 -24.15
C SER A 51 7.86 -6.40 -23.84
N ASP A 52 7.83 -5.11 -24.20
CA ASP A 52 6.55 -4.42 -24.41
C ASP A 52 5.81 -5.12 -25.55
N GLY A 53 4.56 -5.50 -25.29
CA GLY A 53 3.71 -6.11 -26.31
C GLY A 53 3.30 -5.05 -27.33
N LEU A 54 2.96 -5.47 -28.55
CA LEU A 54 2.42 -4.58 -29.59
C LEU A 54 1.18 -3.77 -29.17
N PHE A 55 0.57 -4.10 -28.02
CA PHE A 55 -0.64 -3.49 -27.49
C PHE A 55 -0.44 -2.81 -26.13
N SER A 56 0.79 -2.69 -25.61
CA SER A 56 1.02 -1.99 -24.34
C SER A 56 0.77 -0.49 -24.52
N SER A 57 -0.11 0.07 -23.71
CA SER A 57 -0.39 1.51 -23.66
C SER A 57 -0.31 2.04 -22.23
N ASP A 58 -0.09 3.36 -22.09
CA ASP A 58 -0.01 4.04 -20.80
C ASP A 58 -1.34 3.89 -20.00
N GLU A 59 -2.47 3.80 -20.69
CA GLU A 59 -3.79 3.59 -20.07
C GLU A 59 -3.95 2.18 -19.51
N GLU A 60 -3.44 1.17 -20.22
CA GLU A 60 -3.42 -0.22 -19.74
C GLU A 60 -2.56 -0.34 -18.49
N ASP A 61 -1.37 0.26 -18.50
CA ASP A 61 -0.45 0.27 -17.36
C ASP A 61 -1.07 1.00 -16.16
N LYS A 62 -1.75 2.11 -16.39
CA LYS A 62 -2.45 2.84 -15.34
C LYS A 62 -3.56 1.99 -14.71
N PHE A 63 -4.41 1.36 -15.54
CA PHE A 63 -5.46 0.49 -15.04
C PHE A 63 -4.88 -0.73 -14.29
N GLY A 64 -3.82 -1.33 -14.82
CA GLY A 64 -3.09 -2.41 -14.17
C GLY A 64 -2.54 -2.02 -12.80
N SER A 65 -2.00 -0.81 -12.66
CA SER A 65 -1.48 -0.30 -11.38
C SER A 65 -2.58 -0.13 -10.32
N LEU A 66 -3.77 0.35 -10.72
CA LEU A 66 -4.91 0.51 -9.82
C LEU A 66 -5.46 -0.85 -9.38
N LEU A 67 -5.53 -1.79 -10.32
CA LEU A 67 -5.95 -3.16 -10.05
C LEU A 67 -4.98 -3.86 -9.08
N ASP A 68 -3.67 -3.69 -9.26
CA ASP A 68 -2.66 -4.21 -8.35
C ASP A 68 -2.76 -3.60 -6.96
N GLN A 69 -3.13 -2.33 -6.87
CA GLN A 69 -3.28 -1.65 -5.58
C GLN A 69 -4.46 -2.21 -4.78
N GLU A 70 -5.58 -2.51 -5.44
CA GLU A 70 -6.71 -3.14 -4.77
C GLU A 70 -6.41 -4.60 -4.41
N ARG A 71 -5.81 -5.33 -5.35
CA ARG A 71 -5.38 -6.72 -5.12
C ARG A 71 -4.36 -6.81 -4.00
N SER A 72 -3.39 -5.90 -3.92
CA SER A 72 -2.37 -5.96 -2.87
C SER A 72 -2.97 -5.73 -1.47
N ARG A 73 -4.01 -4.88 -1.35
CA ARG A 73 -4.77 -4.73 -0.10
C ARG A 73 -5.50 -6.02 0.27
N SER A 74 -6.21 -6.65 -0.67
CA SER A 74 -6.90 -7.90 -0.38
C SER A 74 -5.93 -9.04 -0.05
N LEU A 75 -4.81 -9.11 -0.78
CA LEU A 75 -3.78 -10.13 -0.60
C LEU A 75 -3.02 -9.96 0.72
N ALA A 76 -2.75 -8.73 1.18
CA ALA A 76 -2.14 -8.53 2.49
C ALA A 76 -2.97 -9.15 3.63
N ILE A 77 -4.29 -9.08 3.52
CA ILE A 77 -5.22 -9.68 4.50
C ILE A 77 -5.22 -11.22 4.40
N GLU A 78 -5.08 -11.78 3.19
CA GLU A 78 -5.23 -13.22 2.93
C GLU A 78 -3.92 -14.01 3.04
N LEU A 79 -2.80 -13.45 2.56
CA LEU A 79 -1.51 -14.14 2.43
C LEU A 79 -0.59 -13.98 3.63
N ASP A 80 -0.99 -13.26 4.68
CA ASP A 80 -0.26 -12.98 5.93
C ASP A 80 1.23 -13.35 5.85
N LEU A 81 2.03 -12.44 5.31
CA LEU A 81 3.46 -12.68 5.09
C LEU A 81 4.26 -12.55 6.39
N GLY A 82 3.62 -12.17 7.49
CA GLY A 82 4.25 -11.92 8.78
C GLY A 82 5.18 -10.70 8.79
N ILE A 83 5.16 -9.86 7.75
CA ILE A 83 6.00 -8.66 7.66
C ILE A 83 5.46 -7.61 8.63
N ALA A 84 4.14 -7.46 8.69
CA ALA A 84 3.50 -6.54 9.62
C ALA A 84 3.86 -6.88 11.08
N ASP A 85 3.75 -8.15 11.46
CA ASP A 85 4.10 -8.65 12.79
C ASP A 85 5.59 -8.51 13.11
N ALA A 86 6.46 -8.74 12.11
CA ALA A 86 7.90 -8.54 12.27
C ALA A 86 8.26 -7.08 12.52
N LEU A 87 7.60 -6.15 11.84
CA LEU A 87 7.77 -4.72 12.05
C LEU A 87 7.31 -4.32 13.44
N VAL A 88 6.09 -4.69 13.85
CA VAL A 88 5.56 -4.38 15.20
C VAL A 88 6.52 -4.88 16.27
N ARG A 89 6.96 -6.15 16.18
CA ARG A 89 7.95 -6.73 17.11
C ARG A 89 9.27 -5.97 17.15
N GLN A 90 9.76 -5.48 16.01
CA GLN A 90 11.04 -4.76 15.97
C GLN A 90 10.93 -3.39 16.66
N PHE A 91 9.82 -2.69 16.46
CA PHE A 91 9.56 -1.39 17.10
C PHE A 91 9.21 -1.53 18.59
N ASP A 92 8.50 -2.58 18.99
CA ASP A 92 8.24 -2.88 20.42
C ASP A 92 9.55 -3.19 21.17
N LYS A 93 10.47 -3.94 20.56
CA LYS A 93 11.79 -4.21 21.16
C LYS A 93 12.62 -2.93 21.32
N ASN A 94 12.62 -2.06 20.31
CA ASN A 94 13.39 -0.81 20.34
C ASN A 94 12.79 0.26 21.27
N THR A 95 11.53 0.16 21.65
CA THR A 95 10.88 1.10 22.60
C THR A 95 11.00 0.67 24.06
N THR A 96 11.52 -0.53 24.34
CA THR A 96 11.67 -1.08 25.70
C THR A 96 13.13 -1.00 26.22
N GLU A 97 14.03 -0.36 25.47
CA GLU A 97 15.39 0.03 25.93
C GLU A 97 15.45 1.55 26.23
#